data_AF-A0A2A2JZ37-F1
#
_entry.id   AF-A0A2A2JZ37-F1
#
_cell.length_a   1.000
_cell.length_b   1.000
_cell.length_c   1.000
_cell.angle_alpha   90.00
_cell.angle_beta   90.00
_cell.angle_gamma   90.00
#
_symmetry.space_group_name_H-M   'P 1'
#
loop_
_entity.id
_entity.type
_entity.pdbx_description
1 polymer ?
#
loop_
_entity_poly.entity_id
_entity_poly.type
_entity_poly.pdbx_seq_one_letter_code
_entity_poly.pdbx_strand_id
1 'polypeptide(L)'
;MRFRDLDENGAAQYMLQTPRSADEGLGVFVTPNIQHIALARKDDEFNRALASAQIIVADGFPVYRFAKLRGLSLPGRVAGRAVIERMFADPAALAGHRGFFVVDSRATAEGIECWLNDFAPAFAVETLVPPFGFEKDAAYCRSLADAISTFDATLIFLCIGAPKSELFAYRYRALLPPAWALCVGQSFRLLLGMNAPPPDLMVRLNLEWLWRIVLEPRRMLQRYGPNQLRNILDDAGGLLKPAASLSPRDDLFAAGLTSFKTVGVMLAIEEEFDVVFPDQLLTRATFSSIAALTAAIESIRGDADAA
;
A
#
# COMPACT_ATOMS: atom_id res chain seq x y z
N MET A 1 5.96 3.35 -15.21
CA MET A 1 4.53 3.14 -14.88
C MET A 1 3.72 4.26 -15.50
N ARG A 2 2.54 3.97 -16.07
CA ARG A 2 1.65 4.97 -16.67
C ARG A 2 0.36 5.01 -15.87
N PHE A 3 0.15 6.10 -15.13
CA PHE A 3 -1.08 6.29 -14.36
C PHE A 3 -2.26 6.55 -15.30
N ARG A 4 -3.42 6.00 -14.95
CA ARG A 4 -4.70 6.30 -15.60
C ARG A 4 -5.31 7.54 -14.94
N ASP A 5 -5.96 8.37 -15.77
CA ASP A 5 -6.75 9.51 -15.32
C ASP A 5 -8.15 9.02 -14.92
N LEU A 6 -8.22 8.31 -13.80
CA LEU A 6 -9.45 7.76 -13.21
C LEU A 6 -9.45 8.10 -11.72
N ASP A 7 -10.59 8.59 -11.21
CA ASP A 7 -10.84 8.71 -9.78
C ASP A 7 -11.38 7.38 -9.22
N GLU A 8 -11.73 7.33 -7.95
CA GLU A 8 -12.19 6.11 -7.30
C GLU A 8 -13.43 5.52 -7.97
N ASN A 9 -14.40 6.39 -8.30
CA ASN A 9 -15.66 5.97 -8.88
C ASN A 9 -15.48 5.54 -10.34
N GLY A 10 -14.68 6.29 -11.10
CA GLY A 10 -14.33 5.99 -12.47
C GLY A 10 -13.59 4.66 -12.57
N ALA A 11 -12.63 4.37 -11.68
CA ALA A 11 -11.95 3.08 -11.65
C ALA A 11 -12.91 1.93 -11.34
N ALA A 12 -13.77 2.08 -10.34
CA ALA A 12 -14.77 1.08 -9.96
C ALA A 12 -15.76 0.79 -11.11
N GLN A 13 -16.39 1.83 -11.64
CA GLN A 13 -17.37 1.71 -12.72
C GLN A 13 -16.73 1.18 -14.00
N TYR A 14 -15.51 1.60 -14.33
CA TYR A 14 -14.81 1.08 -15.49
C TYR A 14 -14.65 -0.44 -15.40
N MET A 15 -14.15 -0.98 -14.28
CA MET A 15 -13.94 -2.43 -14.13
C MET A 15 -15.24 -3.24 -14.13
N LEU A 16 -16.31 -2.72 -13.52
CA LEU A 16 -17.62 -3.37 -13.53
C LEU A 16 -18.26 -3.36 -14.92
N GLN A 17 -18.18 -2.23 -15.63
CA GLN A 17 -18.86 -2.07 -16.93
C GLN A 17 -18.05 -2.59 -18.13
N THR A 18 -16.75 -2.88 -17.96
CA THR A 18 -15.89 -3.42 -19.01
C THR A 18 -15.34 -4.80 -18.64
N PRO A 19 -16.18 -5.86 -18.69
CA PRO A 19 -15.70 -7.22 -18.49
C PRO A 19 -14.65 -7.57 -19.56
N ARG A 20 -13.67 -8.38 -19.17
CA ARG A 20 -12.54 -8.74 -20.03
C ARG A 20 -12.93 -9.86 -20.99
N SER A 21 -12.50 -9.78 -22.24
CA SER A 21 -12.69 -10.87 -23.20
C SER A 21 -11.51 -11.86 -23.16
N ALA A 22 -11.69 -13.05 -23.77
CA ALA A 22 -10.63 -14.05 -23.89
C ALA A 22 -9.39 -13.51 -24.63
N ASP A 23 -9.58 -12.67 -25.65
CA ASP A 23 -8.48 -12.06 -26.42
C ASP A 23 -7.69 -11.05 -25.59
N GLU A 24 -8.36 -10.39 -24.65
CA GLU A 24 -7.74 -9.43 -23.77
C GLU A 24 -7.05 -10.08 -22.55
N GLY A 25 -7.59 -11.21 -22.09
CA GLY A 25 -7.13 -11.94 -20.90
C GLY A 25 -7.20 -11.11 -19.60
N LEU A 26 -6.38 -11.48 -18.62
CA LEU A 26 -6.34 -10.82 -17.31
C LEU A 26 -6.00 -9.32 -17.43
N GLY A 27 -6.85 -8.47 -16.86
CA GLY A 27 -6.57 -7.07 -16.58
C GLY A 27 -6.18 -6.89 -15.12
N VAL A 28 -5.09 -6.19 -14.83
CA VAL A 28 -4.61 -5.97 -13.46
C VAL A 28 -4.80 -4.51 -13.06
N PHE A 29 -5.42 -4.31 -11.90
CA PHE A 29 -5.59 -3.04 -11.21
C PHE A 29 -4.64 -2.97 -10.01
N VAL A 30 -3.82 -1.92 -9.96
CA VAL A 30 -2.87 -1.67 -8.88
C VAL A 30 -2.96 -0.23 -8.39
N THR A 31 -2.79 -0.06 -7.08
CA THR A 31 -2.78 1.24 -6.40
C THR A 31 -1.41 1.49 -5.78
N PRO A 32 -0.35 1.70 -6.58
CA PRO A 32 1.00 1.84 -6.05
C PRO A 32 1.09 3.03 -5.11
N ASN A 33 1.48 2.73 -3.88
CA ASN A 33 1.92 3.69 -2.87
C ASN A 33 3.46 3.72 -2.80
N ILE A 34 4.03 4.49 -1.87
CA ILE A 34 5.49 4.62 -1.73
C ILE A 34 6.19 3.27 -1.49
N GLN A 35 5.55 2.33 -0.79
CA GLN A 35 6.10 0.98 -0.58
C GLN A 35 6.22 0.24 -1.91
N HIS A 36 5.25 0.37 -2.80
CA HIS A 36 5.32 -0.26 -4.12
C HIS A 36 6.47 0.34 -4.94
N ILE A 37 6.65 1.66 -4.88
CA ILE A 37 7.77 2.33 -5.57
C ILE A 37 9.11 1.84 -5.02
N ALA A 38 9.25 1.77 -3.69
CA ALA A 38 10.48 1.30 -3.04
C ALA A 38 10.78 -0.16 -3.39
N LEU A 39 9.77 -1.04 -3.41
CA LEU A 39 9.92 -2.43 -3.84
C LEU A 39 10.32 -2.52 -5.32
N ALA A 40 9.65 -1.75 -6.20
CA ALA A 40 9.90 -1.76 -7.64
C ALA A 40 11.27 -1.21 -8.04
N ARG A 41 11.94 -0.44 -7.16
CA ARG A 41 13.33 -0.01 -7.34
C ARG A 41 14.34 -1.12 -7.05
N LYS A 42 13.97 -2.10 -6.22
CA LYS A 42 14.85 -3.19 -5.76
C LYS A 42 14.59 -4.52 -6.48
N ASP A 43 13.39 -4.69 -7.04
CA ASP A 43 12.95 -5.93 -7.68
C ASP A 43 12.46 -5.67 -9.11
N ASP A 44 13.26 -6.11 -10.09
CA ASP A 44 12.99 -5.95 -11.53
C ASP A 44 11.76 -6.76 -12.00
N GLU A 45 11.46 -7.88 -11.34
CA GLU A 45 10.27 -8.65 -11.67
C GLU A 45 9.01 -7.92 -11.19
N PHE A 46 9.04 -7.40 -9.96
CA PHE A 46 7.95 -6.59 -9.44
C PHE A 46 7.75 -5.30 -10.25
N ASN A 47 8.83 -4.68 -10.70
CA ASN A 47 8.77 -3.53 -11.60
C ASN A 47 8.03 -3.88 -12.91
N ARG A 48 8.38 -5.02 -13.53
CA ARG A 48 7.70 -5.52 -14.74
C ARG A 48 6.23 -5.86 -14.47
N ALA A 49 5.92 -6.46 -13.32
CA ALA A 49 4.56 -6.74 -12.91
C ALA A 49 3.72 -5.46 -12.87
N LEU A 50 4.19 -4.42 -12.16
CA LEU A 50 3.53 -3.12 -12.10
C LEU A 50 3.44 -2.44 -13.47
N ALA A 51 4.49 -2.52 -14.29
CA ALA A 51 4.49 -1.92 -15.62
C ALA A 51 3.50 -2.60 -16.58
N SER A 52 3.16 -3.86 -16.34
CA SER A 52 2.22 -4.64 -17.16
C SER A 52 0.74 -4.46 -16.76
N ALA A 53 0.47 -3.76 -15.66
CA ALA A 53 -0.88 -3.54 -15.16
C ALA A 53 -1.67 -2.57 -16.06
N GLN A 54 -2.95 -2.88 -16.27
CA GLN A 54 -3.85 -2.18 -17.20
C GLN A 54 -4.38 -0.88 -16.60
N ILE A 55 -4.59 -0.88 -15.28
CA ILE A 55 -5.03 0.28 -14.52
C ILE A 55 -4.07 0.49 -13.35
N ILE A 56 -3.39 1.64 -13.37
CA ILE A 56 -2.48 2.09 -12.32
C ILE A 56 -3.03 3.43 -11.84
N VAL A 57 -3.42 3.52 -10.57
CA VAL A 57 -3.90 4.77 -9.96
C VAL A 57 -2.98 5.16 -8.80
N ALA A 58 -2.80 6.46 -8.57
CA ALA A 58 -1.86 6.95 -7.56
C ALA A 58 -2.46 6.84 -6.15
N ASP A 59 -1.91 5.95 -5.33
CA ASP A 59 -2.30 5.83 -3.91
C ASP A 59 -1.29 6.55 -3.01
N GLY A 60 -1.82 7.23 -2.00
CA GLY A 60 -1.03 8.09 -1.12
C GLY A 60 -0.77 9.48 -1.69
N PHE A 61 -0.67 10.46 -0.79
CA PHE A 61 -0.38 11.84 -1.13
C PHE A 61 0.99 12.01 -1.80
N PRO A 62 2.09 11.35 -1.36
CA PRO A 62 3.40 11.49 -1.98
C PRO A 62 3.43 11.07 -3.46
N VAL A 63 2.81 9.94 -3.80
CA VAL A 63 2.79 9.42 -5.18
C VAL A 63 1.99 10.35 -6.09
N TYR A 64 0.82 10.80 -5.64
CA TYR A 64 0.00 11.76 -6.37
C TYR A 64 0.73 13.07 -6.63
N ARG A 65 1.39 13.64 -5.61
CA ARG A 65 2.16 14.88 -5.72
C ARG A 65 3.35 14.73 -6.66
N PHE A 66 4.10 13.64 -6.54
CA PHE A 66 5.21 13.36 -7.44
C PHE A 66 4.74 13.24 -8.90
N ALA A 67 3.63 12.54 -9.15
CA ALA A 67 3.06 12.43 -10.49
C ALA A 67 2.65 13.80 -11.07
N LYS A 68 2.00 14.67 -10.27
CA LYS A 68 1.67 16.05 -10.66
C LYS A 68 2.92 16.88 -10.98
N LEU A 69 3.98 16.79 -10.15
CA LEU A 69 5.26 17.48 -10.38
C LEU A 69 5.95 17.01 -11.68
N ARG A 70 5.71 15.77 -12.10
CA ARG A 70 6.19 15.23 -13.39
C ARG A 70 5.29 15.59 -14.58
N GLY A 71 4.31 16.48 -14.38
CA GLY A 71 3.42 16.98 -15.43
C GLY A 71 2.24 16.05 -15.76
N LEU A 72 1.96 15.04 -14.93
CA LEU A 72 0.79 14.18 -15.14
C LEU A 72 -0.47 14.86 -14.58
N SER A 73 -1.51 14.92 -15.40
CA SER A 73 -2.84 15.26 -14.90
C SER A 73 -3.47 14.02 -14.28
N LEU A 74 -3.63 14.06 -12.95
CA LEU A 74 -4.38 13.06 -12.19
C LEU A 74 -5.58 13.74 -11.52
N PRO A 75 -6.71 13.03 -11.37
CA PRO A 75 -7.93 13.60 -10.81
C PRO A 75 -7.82 13.76 -9.28
N GLY A 76 -6.97 12.96 -8.64
CA GLY A 76 -6.70 13.02 -7.22
C GLY A 76 -5.84 11.85 -6.76
N ARG A 77 -5.69 11.74 -5.44
CA ARG A 77 -5.20 10.52 -4.78
C ARG A 77 -6.34 9.50 -4.79
N VAL A 78 -6.05 8.28 -5.24
CA VAL A 78 -7.02 7.18 -5.33
C VAL A 78 -6.60 6.05 -4.41
N ALA A 79 -7.36 5.84 -3.33
CA ALA A 79 -7.10 4.77 -2.39
C ALA A 79 -7.77 3.47 -2.84
N GLY A 80 -7.05 2.34 -2.81
CA GLY A 80 -7.61 1.02 -3.17
C GLY A 80 -8.89 0.68 -2.39
N ARG A 81 -8.93 1.00 -1.09
CA ARG A 81 -10.13 0.86 -0.24
C ARG A 81 -11.33 1.61 -0.81
N ALA A 82 -11.13 2.86 -1.21
CA ALA A 82 -12.22 3.70 -1.67
C ALA A 82 -12.75 3.21 -3.04
N VAL A 83 -11.89 2.66 -3.91
CA VAL A 83 -12.36 1.96 -5.12
C VAL A 83 -13.24 0.76 -4.77
N ILE A 84 -12.84 -0.06 -3.81
CA ILE A 84 -13.65 -1.18 -3.33
C ILE A 84 -14.98 -0.70 -2.76
N GLU A 85 -14.98 0.34 -1.93
CA GLU A 85 -16.22 0.95 -1.40
C GLU A 85 -17.15 1.43 -2.52
N ARG A 86 -16.61 2.00 -3.61
CA ARG A 86 -17.41 2.40 -4.78
C ARG A 86 -17.92 1.20 -5.58
N MET A 87 -17.15 0.13 -5.71
CA MET A 87 -17.59 -1.09 -6.41
C MET A 87 -18.74 -1.78 -5.68
N PHE A 88 -18.70 -1.80 -4.34
CA PHE A 88 -19.71 -2.41 -3.49
C PHE A 88 -20.68 -1.39 -2.90
N ALA A 89 -20.86 -0.23 -3.55
CA ALA A 89 -21.84 0.78 -3.13
C ALA A 89 -23.28 0.39 -3.52
N ASP A 90 -23.43 -0.39 -4.58
CA ASP A 90 -24.72 -0.85 -5.12
C ASP A 90 -24.61 -2.35 -5.47
N PRO A 91 -25.38 -3.25 -4.83
CA PRO A 91 -25.34 -4.67 -5.14
C PRO A 91 -25.81 -4.99 -6.56
N ALA A 92 -26.65 -4.14 -7.17
CA ALA A 92 -27.08 -4.33 -8.56
C ALA A 92 -25.94 -4.17 -9.55
N ALA A 93 -24.91 -3.37 -9.23
CA ALA A 93 -23.73 -3.20 -10.07
C ALA A 93 -22.84 -4.44 -10.14
N LEU A 94 -23.04 -5.41 -9.23
CA LEU A 94 -22.34 -6.70 -9.21
C LEU A 94 -23.07 -7.78 -10.02
N ALA A 95 -24.26 -7.48 -10.56
CA ALA A 95 -25.04 -8.45 -11.31
C ALA A 95 -24.26 -8.95 -12.53
N GLY A 96 -24.19 -10.28 -12.69
CA GLY A 96 -23.43 -10.93 -13.78
C GLY A 96 -21.93 -11.08 -13.51
N HIS A 97 -21.43 -10.56 -12.38
CA HIS A 97 -20.05 -10.80 -11.96
C HIS A 97 -19.94 -11.99 -11.00
N ARG A 98 -18.74 -12.58 -10.99
CA ARG A 98 -18.31 -13.66 -10.10
C ARG A 98 -17.03 -13.24 -9.41
N GLY A 99 -17.05 -13.17 -8.08
CA GLY A 99 -15.96 -12.68 -7.24
C GLY A 99 -15.14 -13.80 -6.62
N PHE A 100 -13.84 -13.83 -6.89
CA PHE A 100 -12.90 -14.73 -6.22
C PHE A 100 -11.97 -13.92 -5.30
N PHE A 101 -11.90 -14.28 -4.03
CA PHE A 101 -11.16 -13.54 -3.02
C PHE A 101 -9.99 -14.36 -2.48
N VAL A 102 -8.76 -13.90 -2.72
CA VAL A 102 -7.56 -14.49 -2.10
C VAL A 102 -7.20 -13.61 -0.91
N VAL A 103 -7.38 -14.12 0.31
CA VAL A 103 -7.30 -13.31 1.55
C VAL A 103 -6.27 -13.83 2.53
N ASP A 104 -5.88 -13.01 3.49
CA ASP A 104 -4.79 -13.30 4.42
C ASP A 104 -5.16 -14.26 5.56
N SER A 105 -6.45 -14.43 5.85
CA SER A 105 -6.91 -15.19 7.00
C SER A 105 -8.31 -15.75 6.83
N ARG A 106 -8.60 -16.84 7.57
CA ARG A 106 -9.93 -17.47 7.60
C ARG A 106 -11.01 -16.54 8.14
N ALA A 107 -10.67 -15.72 9.14
CA ALA A 107 -11.60 -14.72 9.66
C ALA A 107 -12.04 -13.73 8.56
N THR A 108 -11.11 -13.29 7.71
CA THR A 108 -11.43 -12.38 6.61
C THR A 108 -12.28 -13.06 5.54
N ALA A 109 -11.99 -14.32 5.21
CA ALA A 109 -12.81 -15.13 4.31
C ALA A 109 -14.26 -15.22 4.82
N GLU A 110 -14.44 -15.70 6.05
CA GLU A 110 -15.76 -15.85 6.69
C GLU A 110 -16.50 -14.50 6.78
N GLY A 111 -15.79 -13.40 7.08
CA GLY A 111 -16.36 -12.06 7.12
C GLY A 111 -16.85 -11.57 5.76
N ILE A 112 -16.10 -11.83 4.68
CA ILE A 112 -16.51 -11.47 3.32
C ILE A 112 -17.72 -12.29 2.89
N GLU A 113 -17.70 -13.61 3.12
CA GLU A 113 -18.80 -14.51 2.75
C GLU A 113 -20.10 -14.13 3.46
N CYS A 114 -20.03 -13.90 4.77
CA CYS A 114 -21.18 -13.48 5.58
C CYS A 114 -21.74 -12.14 5.09
N TRP A 115 -20.88 -11.14 4.91
CA TRP A 115 -21.29 -9.82 4.45
C TRP A 115 -21.91 -9.86 3.05
N LEU A 116 -21.32 -10.60 2.10
CA LEU A 116 -21.85 -10.68 0.72
C LEU A 116 -23.13 -11.51 0.63
N ASN A 117 -23.31 -12.52 1.49
CA ASN A 117 -24.57 -13.25 1.56
C ASN A 117 -25.75 -12.34 1.94
N ASP A 118 -25.50 -11.36 2.81
CA ASP A 118 -26.53 -10.40 3.22
C ASP A 118 -26.66 -9.22 2.23
N PHE A 119 -25.53 -8.69 1.76
CA PHE A 119 -25.48 -7.49 0.92
C PHE A 119 -25.86 -7.76 -0.55
N ALA A 120 -25.36 -8.86 -1.13
CA ALA A 120 -25.51 -9.19 -2.54
C ALA A 120 -25.64 -10.71 -2.74
N PRO A 121 -26.74 -11.36 -2.28
CA PRO A 121 -26.88 -12.83 -2.31
C PRO A 121 -26.84 -13.45 -3.72
N ALA A 122 -27.08 -12.66 -4.77
CA ALA A 122 -26.99 -13.11 -6.16
C ALA A 122 -25.57 -13.04 -6.74
N PHE A 123 -24.62 -12.39 -6.04
CA PHE A 123 -23.22 -12.31 -6.44
C PHE A 123 -22.53 -13.62 -6.08
N ALA A 124 -22.05 -14.36 -7.08
CA ALA A 124 -21.33 -15.60 -6.84
C ALA A 124 -19.96 -15.29 -6.23
N VAL A 125 -19.67 -15.89 -5.08
CA VAL A 125 -18.46 -15.62 -4.30
C VAL A 125 -17.74 -16.91 -3.97
N GLU A 126 -16.43 -16.93 -4.13
CA GLU A 126 -15.54 -17.94 -3.55
C GLU A 126 -14.37 -17.26 -2.86
N THR A 127 -13.98 -17.76 -1.69
CA THR A 127 -12.83 -17.25 -0.94
C THR A 127 -11.80 -18.34 -0.70
N LEU A 128 -10.52 -17.95 -0.67
CA LEU A 128 -9.42 -18.86 -0.44
C LEU A 128 -8.33 -18.19 0.39
N VAL A 129 -7.85 -18.92 1.41
CA VAL A 129 -6.76 -18.50 2.29
C VAL A 129 -5.51 -19.31 1.94
N PRO A 130 -4.50 -18.71 1.30
CA PRO A 130 -3.29 -19.44 0.96
C PRO A 130 -2.44 -19.71 2.21
N PRO A 131 -1.67 -20.80 2.23
CA PRO A 131 -0.77 -21.09 3.34
C PRO A 131 0.35 -20.05 3.42
N PHE A 132 0.96 -19.95 4.60
CA PHE A 132 2.09 -19.04 4.77
C PHE A 132 3.25 -19.43 3.84
N GLY A 133 3.76 -18.45 3.07
CA GLY A 133 4.85 -18.66 2.14
C GLY A 133 4.46 -19.30 0.81
N PHE A 134 3.16 -19.42 0.50
CA PHE A 134 2.66 -20.01 -0.74
C PHE A 134 3.30 -19.41 -2.00
N GLU A 135 3.75 -18.16 -1.96
CA GLU A 135 4.39 -17.48 -3.09
C GLU A 135 5.69 -18.14 -3.55
N LYS A 136 6.27 -19.01 -2.72
CA LYS A 136 7.46 -19.82 -3.03
C LYS A 136 7.11 -21.22 -3.57
N ASP A 137 5.86 -21.63 -3.43
CA ASP A 137 5.36 -22.91 -3.90
C ASP A 137 4.65 -22.73 -5.26
N ALA A 138 5.39 -23.03 -6.32
CA ALA A 138 4.88 -22.91 -7.67
C ALA A 138 3.75 -23.90 -8.00
N ALA A 139 3.68 -25.04 -7.31
CA ALA A 139 2.60 -26.02 -7.51
C ALA A 139 1.31 -25.51 -6.86
N TYR A 140 1.41 -24.99 -5.63
CA TYR A 140 0.27 -24.36 -4.96
C TYR A 140 -0.24 -23.15 -5.75
N CYS A 141 0.66 -22.26 -6.21
CA CYS A 141 0.24 -21.09 -6.99
C CYS A 141 -0.45 -21.48 -8.31
N ARG A 142 -0.01 -22.57 -8.97
CA ARG A 142 -0.74 -23.11 -10.14
C ARG A 142 -2.12 -23.61 -9.75
N SER A 143 -2.22 -24.42 -8.71
CA SER A 143 -3.51 -24.90 -8.20
C SER A 143 -4.45 -23.77 -7.81
N LEU A 144 -3.93 -22.66 -7.27
CA LEU A 144 -4.71 -21.46 -6.98
C LEU A 144 -5.21 -20.80 -8.26
N ALA A 145 -4.38 -20.65 -9.29
CA ALA A 145 -4.80 -20.12 -10.58
C ALA A 145 -5.86 -21.03 -11.24
N ASP A 146 -5.70 -22.35 -11.15
CA ASP A 146 -6.66 -23.33 -11.66
C ASP A 146 -8.01 -23.25 -10.92
N ALA A 147 -7.99 -23.06 -9.60
CA ALA A 147 -9.21 -22.86 -8.81
C ALA A 147 -9.95 -21.58 -9.25
N ILE A 148 -9.22 -20.47 -9.42
CA ILE A 148 -9.78 -19.19 -9.91
C ILE A 148 -10.38 -19.36 -11.32
N SER A 149 -9.69 -20.08 -12.20
CA SER A 149 -10.18 -20.34 -13.57
C SER A 149 -11.38 -21.28 -13.59
N THR A 150 -11.42 -22.28 -12.71
CA THR A 150 -12.54 -23.24 -12.60
C THR A 150 -13.79 -22.54 -12.06
N PHE A 151 -13.60 -21.62 -11.11
CA PHE A 151 -14.68 -20.75 -10.64
C PHE A 151 -15.11 -19.72 -11.70
N ASP A 152 -14.37 -19.57 -12.81
CA ASP A 152 -14.69 -18.64 -13.90
C ASP A 152 -14.93 -17.22 -13.36
N ALA A 153 -14.00 -16.79 -12.50
CA ALA A 153 -14.06 -15.48 -11.86
C ALA A 153 -14.00 -14.35 -12.89
N THR A 154 -14.85 -13.33 -12.75
CA THR A 154 -14.76 -12.09 -13.54
C THR A 154 -14.05 -10.98 -12.77
N LEU A 155 -14.10 -11.05 -11.43
CA LEU A 155 -13.43 -10.14 -10.51
C LEU A 155 -12.60 -10.97 -9.52
N ILE A 156 -11.30 -10.70 -9.46
CA ILE A 156 -10.37 -11.40 -8.58
C ILE A 156 -9.80 -10.38 -7.59
N PHE A 157 -10.06 -10.54 -6.31
CA PHE A 157 -9.59 -9.65 -5.25
C PHE A 157 -8.39 -10.27 -4.53
N LEU A 158 -7.19 -9.75 -4.82
CA LEU A 158 -5.93 -10.23 -4.24
C LEU A 158 -5.58 -9.42 -2.99
N CYS A 159 -5.99 -9.92 -1.83
CA CYS A 159 -5.97 -9.24 -0.53
C CYS A 159 -4.79 -9.65 0.37
N ILE A 160 -3.73 -10.18 -0.23
CA ILE A 160 -2.54 -10.73 0.45
C ILE A 160 -1.35 -9.75 0.52
N GLY A 161 -1.49 -8.59 -0.13
CA GLY A 161 -0.56 -7.46 -0.06
C GLY A 161 0.63 -7.55 -1.02
N ALA A 162 1.29 -6.41 -1.21
CA ALA A 162 2.46 -6.29 -2.07
C ALA A 162 3.72 -6.90 -1.43
N PRO A 163 4.60 -7.54 -2.23
CA PRO A 163 4.52 -7.70 -3.68
C PRO A 163 3.74 -8.95 -4.13
N LYS A 164 3.13 -9.71 -3.20
CA LYS A 164 2.59 -11.05 -3.46
C LYS A 164 1.42 -11.02 -4.44
N SER A 165 0.49 -10.09 -4.26
CA SER A 165 -0.69 -9.95 -5.13
C SER A 165 -0.28 -9.70 -6.58
N GLU A 166 0.59 -8.72 -6.82
CA GLU A 166 0.97 -8.29 -8.16
C GLU A 166 1.85 -9.35 -8.85
N LEU A 167 2.79 -9.94 -8.11
CA LEU A 167 3.64 -11.01 -8.66
C LEU A 167 2.83 -12.26 -9.00
N PHE A 168 1.85 -12.64 -8.17
CA PHE A 168 0.96 -13.76 -8.48
C PHE A 168 0.17 -13.48 -9.77
N ALA A 169 -0.50 -12.33 -9.86
CA ALA A 169 -1.26 -11.95 -11.05
C ALA A 169 -0.36 -11.91 -12.30
N TYR A 170 0.85 -11.38 -12.18
CA TYR A 170 1.80 -11.29 -13.29
C TYR A 170 2.31 -12.65 -13.76
N ARG A 171 2.79 -13.50 -12.84
CA ARG A 171 3.40 -14.80 -13.15
C ARG A 171 2.38 -15.78 -13.72
N TYR A 172 1.14 -15.74 -13.23
CA TYR A 172 0.09 -16.71 -13.58
C TYR A 172 -0.98 -16.14 -14.50
N ARG A 173 -0.76 -14.95 -15.08
CA ARG A 173 -1.71 -14.27 -15.99
C ARG A 173 -2.27 -15.12 -17.12
N ALA A 174 -1.49 -16.09 -17.60
CA ALA A 174 -1.87 -16.95 -18.72
C ALA A 174 -2.76 -18.13 -18.29
N LEU A 175 -2.79 -18.45 -17.00
CA LEU A 175 -3.65 -19.48 -16.42
C LEU A 175 -4.93 -18.90 -15.81
N LEU A 176 -4.94 -17.60 -15.53
CA LEU A 176 -6.09 -16.91 -14.96
C LEU A 176 -7.14 -16.62 -16.04
N PRO A 177 -8.44 -16.63 -15.69
CA PRO A 177 -9.51 -16.34 -16.62
C PRO A 177 -9.46 -14.87 -17.08
N PRO A 178 -10.16 -14.52 -18.17
CA PRO A 178 -10.32 -13.14 -18.58
C PRO A 178 -11.14 -12.37 -17.52
N ALA A 179 -10.43 -11.69 -16.62
CA ALA A 179 -10.99 -11.08 -15.43
C ALA A 179 -10.24 -9.80 -15.05
N TRP A 180 -10.82 -8.99 -14.17
CA TRP A 180 -10.09 -7.94 -13.47
C TRP A 180 -9.49 -8.48 -12.17
N ALA A 181 -8.17 -8.45 -12.03
CA ALA A 181 -7.45 -8.72 -10.79
C ALA A 181 -7.11 -7.42 -10.06
N LEU A 182 -7.70 -7.24 -8.89
CA LEU A 182 -7.54 -6.07 -8.04
C LEU A 182 -6.53 -6.38 -6.92
N CYS A 183 -5.36 -5.76 -6.99
CA CYS A 183 -4.33 -5.87 -5.96
C CYS A 183 -4.59 -4.83 -4.87
N VAL A 184 -5.45 -5.15 -3.91
CA VAL A 184 -6.00 -4.18 -2.95
C VAL A 184 -5.65 -4.46 -1.49
N GLY A 185 -4.83 -5.48 -1.22
CA GLY A 185 -4.29 -5.78 0.10
C GLY A 185 -5.37 -5.82 1.18
N GLN A 186 -5.26 -4.98 2.20
CA GLN A 186 -6.10 -5.01 3.40
C GLN A 186 -7.46 -4.32 3.25
N SER A 187 -7.86 -3.96 2.03
CA SER A 187 -9.06 -3.15 1.78
C SER A 187 -10.35 -3.77 2.34
N PHE A 188 -10.54 -5.08 2.21
CA PHE A 188 -11.74 -5.75 2.75
C PHE A 188 -11.76 -5.85 4.27
N ARG A 189 -10.60 -5.97 4.92
CA ARG A 189 -10.54 -5.96 6.39
C ARG A 189 -10.94 -4.60 6.98
N LEU A 190 -10.62 -3.52 6.26
CA LEU A 190 -11.07 -2.19 6.61
C LEU A 190 -12.56 -2.00 6.31
N LEU A 191 -13.03 -2.46 5.15
CA LEU A 191 -14.44 -2.39 4.75
C LEU A 191 -15.35 -3.08 5.76
N LEU A 192 -14.96 -4.28 6.21
CA LEU A 192 -15.70 -5.10 7.15
C LEU A 192 -15.53 -4.67 8.62
N GLY A 193 -14.79 -3.59 8.89
CA GLY A 193 -14.52 -3.14 10.26
C GLY A 193 -13.76 -4.17 11.13
N MET A 194 -13.08 -5.13 10.50
CA MET A 194 -12.32 -6.19 11.18
C MET A 194 -11.04 -5.66 11.81
N ASN A 195 -10.55 -4.54 11.27
CA ASN A 195 -9.66 -3.68 12.03
C ASN A 195 -10.58 -2.82 12.88
N ALA A 196 -10.40 -2.91 14.20
CA ALA A 196 -11.18 -2.06 15.09
C ALA A 196 -11.04 -0.60 14.61
N PRO A 197 -12.13 0.17 14.52
CA PRO A 197 -12.01 1.57 14.14
C PRO A 197 -11.24 2.30 15.25
N PRO A 198 -10.40 3.30 14.90
CA PRO A 198 -9.83 4.17 15.92
C PRO A 198 -10.98 4.76 16.75
N PRO A 199 -10.90 4.76 18.10
CA PRO A 199 -11.92 5.39 18.94
C PRO A 199 -12.23 6.80 18.45
N ASP A 200 -13.49 7.26 18.54
CA ASP A 200 -13.87 8.59 18.05
C ASP A 200 -13.03 9.72 18.63
N LEU A 201 -12.51 9.54 19.85
CA LEU A 201 -11.58 10.47 20.47
C LEU A 201 -10.24 10.49 19.72
N MET A 202 -9.74 9.35 19.26
CA MET A 202 -8.53 9.26 18.45
C MET A 202 -8.75 9.83 17.04
N VAL A 203 -9.91 9.59 16.41
CA VAL A 203 -10.25 10.23 15.11
C VAL A 203 -10.31 11.75 15.26
N ARG A 204 -10.98 12.25 16.31
CA ARG A 204 -11.08 13.69 16.60
C ARG A 204 -9.74 14.34 16.96
N LEU A 205 -8.79 13.56 17.44
CA LEU A 205 -7.43 14.01 17.75
C LEU A 205 -6.42 13.63 16.64
N ASN A 206 -6.89 13.13 15.48
CA ASN A 206 -6.07 12.61 14.38
C ASN A 206 -5.01 11.54 14.81
N LEU A 207 -5.25 10.85 15.92
CA LEU A 207 -4.42 9.77 16.48
C LEU A 207 -4.72 8.39 15.87
N GLU A 208 -5.30 8.34 14.68
CA GLU A 208 -5.56 7.06 13.99
C GLU A 208 -4.27 6.27 13.74
N TRP A 209 -3.13 6.97 13.64
CA TRP A 209 -1.81 6.35 13.55
C TRP A 209 -1.44 5.57 14.81
N LEU A 210 -1.76 6.09 16.01
CA LEU A 210 -1.48 5.43 17.28
C LEU A 210 -2.31 4.16 17.41
N TRP A 211 -3.55 4.21 16.93
CA TRP A 211 -4.41 3.05 16.86
C TRP A 211 -3.89 1.96 15.89
N ARG A 212 -3.36 2.36 14.73
CA ARG A 212 -2.67 1.45 13.79
C ARG A 212 -1.40 0.83 14.39
N ILE A 213 -0.68 1.57 15.23
CA ILE A 213 0.45 1.05 16.01
C ILE A 213 -0.01 -0.02 17.00
N VAL A 214 -1.12 0.20 17.71
CA VAL A 214 -1.68 -0.77 18.65
C VAL A 214 -2.16 -2.04 17.94
N LEU A 215 -2.76 -1.90 16.75
CA LEU A 215 -3.29 -3.03 15.98
C LEU A 215 -2.22 -3.84 15.23
N GLU A 216 -1.18 -3.19 14.70
CA GLU A 216 -0.12 -3.86 13.93
C GLU A 216 1.30 -3.47 14.39
N PRO A 217 1.67 -3.67 15.67
CA PRO A 217 2.91 -3.13 16.26
C PRO A 217 4.16 -3.66 15.57
N ARG A 218 4.17 -4.93 15.14
CA ARG A 218 5.31 -5.53 14.42
C ARG A 218 5.50 -4.96 13.01
N ARG A 219 4.41 -4.67 12.30
CA ARG A 219 4.43 -4.10 10.94
C ARG A 219 4.82 -2.62 10.97
N MET A 220 4.38 -1.91 12.01
CA MET A 220 4.78 -0.53 12.29
C MET A 220 6.24 -0.45 12.75
N LEU A 221 6.73 -1.34 13.61
CA LEU A 221 8.14 -1.41 14.00
C LEU A 221 9.07 -1.74 12.82
N GLN A 222 8.60 -2.51 11.84
CA GLN A 222 9.33 -2.75 10.58
C GLN A 222 9.31 -1.55 9.62
N ARG A 223 8.38 -0.61 9.80
CA ARG A 223 8.18 0.56 8.94
C ARG A 223 8.71 1.87 9.56
N TYR A 224 8.75 1.95 10.89
CA TYR A 224 9.09 3.14 11.68
C TYR A 224 10.12 2.85 12.78
N GLY A 225 10.74 1.67 12.75
CA GLY A 225 11.74 1.30 13.75
C GLY A 225 12.97 2.21 13.73
N PRO A 226 13.79 2.19 14.79
CA PRO A 226 15.04 2.98 14.89
C PRO A 226 16.04 2.69 13.76
N ASN A 227 15.82 1.63 12.98
CA ASN A 227 16.63 1.27 11.82
C ASN A 227 16.32 2.14 10.59
N GLN A 228 15.11 2.67 10.45
CA GLN A 228 14.72 3.45 9.27
C GLN A 228 15.46 4.78 9.19
N LEU A 229 15.47 5.54 10.30
CA LEU A 229 16.24 6.78 10.41
C LEU A 229 17.75 6.54 10.25
N ARG A 230 18.24 5.40 10.74
CA ARG A 230 19.65 5.00 10.55
C ARG A 230 19.97 4.71 9.08
N ASN A 231 19.08 4.04 8.36
CA ASN A 231 19.24 3.81 6.92
C ASN A 231 19.27 5.13 6.14
N ILE A 232 18.40 6.09 6.49
CA ILE A 232 18.44 7.43 5.88
C ILE A 232 19.77 8.14 6.15
N LEU A 233 20.29 8.02 7.38
CA LEU A 233 21.58 8.60 7.75
C LEU A 233 22.75 7.94 7.00
N ASP A 234 22.68 6.63 6.74
CA ASP A 234 23.66 5.92 5.93
C ASP A 234 23.59 6.34 4.45
N ASP A 235 22.38 6.49 3.89
CA ASP A 235 22.17 6.81 2.49
C ASP A 235 22.43 8.29 2.16
N ALA A 236 22.00 9.20 3.05
CA ALA A 236 22.00 10.65 2.79
C ALA A 236 22.97 11.44 3.70
N GLY A 237 23.35 10.90 4.86
CA GLY A 237 24.12 11.62 5.88
C GLY A 237 25.62 11.71 5.62
N GLY A 238 26.19 10.78 4.83
CA GLY A 238 27.63 10.77 4.53
C GLY A 238 28.50 10.54 5.77
N LEU A 239 28.03 9.72 6.70
CA LEU A 239 28.70 9.42 7.96
C LEU A 239 30.02 8.65 7.72
N LEU A 240 31.01 8.87 8.59
CA LEU A 240 32.31 8.19 8.56
C LEU A 240 32.22 6.72 8.99
N LYS A 241 31.14 6.35 9.71
CA LYS A 241 30.86 4.99 10.19
C LYS A 241 29.37 4.69 9.99
N PRO A 242 28.99 3.41 9.82
CA PRO A 242 27.59 3.04 9.66
C PRO A 242 26.75 3.57 10.81
N ALA A 243 25.59 4.12 10.49
CA ALA A 243 24.67 4.70 11.45
C ALA A 243 24.32 3.66 12.52
N ALA A 244 24.21 2.37 12.19
CA ALA A 244 24.00 1.27 13.13
C ALA A 244 25.01 1.20 14.30
N SER A 245 26.22 1.74 14.14
CA SER A 245 27.28 1.75 15.16
C SER A 245 27.22 2.94 16.14
N LEU A 246 26.35 3.92 15.87
CA LEU A 246 26.21 5.14 16.68
C LEU A 246 25.17 4.96 17.79
N SER A 247 25.44 5.49 18.98
CA SER A 247 24.44 5.64 20.04
C SER A 247 23.41 6.72 19.66
N PRO A 248 22.13 6.63 20.13
CA PRO A 248 21.12 7.64 19.80
C PRO A 248 21.48 9.09 20.17
N ARG A 249 22.42 9.28 21.12
CA ARG A 249 22.87 10.61 21.60
C ARG A 249 24.22 11.05 21.04
N ASP A 250 24.85 10.25 20.18
CA ASP A 250 26.13 10.62 19.58
C ASP A 250 25.96 11.82 18.64
N ASP A 251 26.98 12.68 18.60
CA ASP A 251 27.01 13.86 17.73
C ASP A 251 27.21 13.44 16.26
N LEU A 252 26.17 13.65 15.45
CA LEU A 252 26.18 13.31 14.04
C LEU A 252 27.19 14.15 13.24
N PHE A 253 27.45 15.40 13.64
CA PHE A 253 28.46 16.24 12.98
C PHE A 253 29.87 15.73 13.25
N ALA A 254 30.14 15.28 14.49
CA ALA A 254 31.39 14.58 14.81
C ALA A 254 31.52 13.23 14.08
N ALA A 255 30.38 12.59 13.77
CA ALA A 255 30.32 11.36 13.00
C ALA A 255 30.41 11.57 11.47
N GLY A 256 30.55 12.80 10.97
CA GLY A 256 30.76 13.12 9.55
C GLY A 256 29.60 13.83 8.84
N LEU A 257 28.47 14.05 9.52
CA LEU A 257 27.36 14.81 8.96
C LEU A 257 27.78 16.27 8.75
N THR A 258 27.60 16.79 7.54
CA THR A 258 27.91 18.20 7.22
C THR A 258 26.63 19.01 7.06
N SER A 259 26.71 20.33 7.22
CA SER A 259 25.57 21.24 7.04
C SER A 259 24.95 21.21 5.64
N PHE A 260 25.69 20.72 4.62
CA PHE A 260 25.12 20.48 3.30
C PHE A 260 24.35 19.15 3.24
N LYS A 261 24.86 18.11 3.92
CA LYS A 261 24.24 16.79 3.97
C LYS A 261 23.00 16.74 4.87
N THR A 262 22.87 17.65 5.85
CA THR A 262 21.64 17.79 6.65
C THR A 262 20.43 18.09 5.78
N VAL A 263 20.57 18.82 4.68
CA VAL A 263 19.47 19.07 3.73
C VAL A 263 19.03 17.77 3.05
N GLY A 264 19.98 16.93 2.63
CA GLY A 264 19.67 15.63 2.03
C GLY A 264 19.00 14.68 3.03
N VAL A 265 19.47 14.67 4.27
CA VAL A 265 18.87 13.89 5.36
C VAL A 265 17.46 14.40 5.68
N MET A 266 17.26 15.71 5.75
CA MET A 266 15.96 16.34 5.97
C MET A 266 14.96 15.90 4.90
N LEU A 267 15.29 16.08 3.62
CA LEU A 267 14.41 15.70 2.50
C LEU A 267 14.08 14.21 2.52
N ALA A 268 15.05 13.36 2.83
CA ALA A 268 14.84 11.91 2.94
C ALA A 268 13.98 11.53 4.16
N ILE A 269 14.07 12.28 5.26
CA ILE A 269 13.18 12.11 6.41
C ILE A 269 11.77 12.58 6.09
N GLU A 270 11.61 13.74 5.44
CA GLU A 270 10.32 14.23 4.96
C GLU A 270 9.65 13.20 4.04
N GLU A 271 10.43 12.59 3.15
CA GLU A 271 9.99 11.56 2.22
C GLU A 271 9.63 10.23 2.92
N GLU A 272 10.47 9.73 3.82
CA GLU A 272 10.27 8.43 4.48
C GLU A 272 9.16 8.47 5.55
N PHE A 273 9.06 9.59 6.28
CA PHE A 273 8.12 9.73 7.40
C PHE A 273 6.85 10.52 7.06
N ASP A 274 6.71 11.01 5.82
CA ASP A 274 5.58 11.82 5.34
C ASP A 274 5.35 13.06 6.23
N VAL A 275 6.44 13.79 6.50
CA VAL A 275 6.48 15.00 7.33
C VAL A 275 7.04 16.18 6.54
N VAL A 276 6.75 17.41 6.97
CA VAL A 276 7.40 18.62 6.44
C VAL A 276 8.03 19.37 7.60
N PHE A 277 9.35 19.59 7.55
CA PHE A 277 10.03 20.34 8.59
C PHE A 277 9.64 21.81 8.52
N PRO A 278 9.01 22.38 9.57
CA PRO A 278 8.81 23.81 9.65
C PRO A 278 10.16 24.51 9.80
N ASP A 279 10.28 25.74 9.28
CA ASP A 279 11.51 26.54 9.31
C ASP A 279 12.13 26.65 10.72
N GLN A 280 11.28 26.61 11.76
CA GLN A 280 11.65 26.67 13.17
C GLN A 280 12.48 25.45 13.63
N LEU A 281 12.28 24.29 12.99
CA LEU A 281 12.99 23.06 13.27
C LEU A 281 14.21 22.85 12.37
N LEU A 282 14.50 23.78 11.43
CA LEU A 282 15.69 23.76 10.58
C LEU A 282 16.93 24.29 11.30
N THR A 283 17.23 23.71 12.47
CA THR A 283 18.35 24.14 13.32
C THR A 283 19.42 23.07 13.41
N ARG A 284 20.66 23.49 13.67
CA ARG A 284 21.77 22.54 13.94
C ARG A 284 21.44 21.60 15.10
N ALA A 285 20.66 22.05 16.09
CA ALA A 285 20.26 21.23 17.22
C ALA A 285 19.37 20.05 16.80
N THR A 286 18.46 20.26 15.84
CA THR A 286 17.59 19.23 15.28
C THR A 286 18.37 18.08 14.65
N PHE A 287 19.45 18.39 13.94
CA PHE A 287 20.29 17.41 13.25
C PHE A 287 21.50 16.94 14.07
N SER A 288 21.55 17.28 15.38
CA SER A 288 22.71 17.00 16.24
C SER A 288 22.89 15.53 16.57
N SER A 289 21.79 14.78 16.71
CA SER A 289 21.80 13.37 17.11
C SER A 289 20.60 12.64 16.54
N ILE A 290 20.67 11.30 16.50
CA ILE A 290 19.54 10.46 16.08
C ILE A 290 18.32 10.73 16.97
N ALA A 291 18.53 10.89 18.28
CA ALA A 291 17.45 11.20 19.23
C ALA A 291 16.81 12.57 18.97
N ALA A 292 17.61 13.59 18.61
CA ALA A 292 17.07 14.91 18.27
C ALA A 292 16.24 14.89 16.98
N LEU A 293 16.69 14.14 15.97
CA LEU A 293 15.94 13.92 14.74
C LEU A 293 14.64 13.17 15.01
N THR A 294 14.67 12.09 15.81
CA THR A 294 13.47 11.37 16.22
C THR A 294 12.46 12.29 16.91
N ALA A 295 12.91 13.09 17.88
CA ALA A 295 12.03 14.02 18.60
C ALA A 295 11.42 15.10 17.70
N ALA A 296 12.18 15.61 16.72
CA ALA A 296 11.67 16.58 15.76
C ALA A 296 10.62 15.97 14.83
N ILE A 297 10.84 14.75 14.32
CA ILE A 297 9.87 14.03 13.49
C ILE A 297 8.57 13.78 14.28
N GLU A 298 8.68 13.39 15.55
CA GLU A 298 7.54 13.17 16.44
C GLU A 298 6.76 14.47 16.69
N SER A 299 7.46 15.60 16.90
CA SER A 299 6.83 16.91 17.09
C SER A 299 6.08 17.39 15.85
N ILE A 300 6.66 17.25 14.66
CA ILE A 300 6.03 17.71 13.40
C ILE A 300 4.73 16.96 13.13
N ARG A 301 4.73 15.66 13.41
CA ARG A 301 3.54 14.82 13.23
C ARG A 301 2.44 15.19 14.22
N GLY A 302 2.80 15.60 15.44
CA GLY A 302 1.85 16.14 16.41
C GLY A 302 1.12 17.40 15.91
N ASP A 303 1.80 18.26 15.15
CA ASP A 303 1.23 19.53 14.65
C ASP A 303 0.47 19.39 13.31
N ALA A 304 0.93 18.51 12.40
CA ALA A 304 0.25 18.23 11.13
C ALA A 304 -1.10 17.51 11.32
N ASP A 305 -1.24 16.79 12.44
CA ASP A 305 -2.47 16.13 12.88
C ASP A 305 -3.35 17.09 13.74
N ALA A 306 -2.96 18.33 13.99
CA ALA A 306 -3.76 19.33 14.73
C ALA A 306 -4.42 20.41 13.84
N ALA A 307 -4.05 20.48 12.55
CA ALA A 307 -4.50 21.46 11.55
C ALA A 307 -5.44 20.86 10.51
#